data_AF-A0A0F9Y2W5-F1
#
_entry.id   AF-A0A0F9Y2W5-F1
#
_cell.length_a   1.000
_cell.length_b   1.000
_cell.length_c   1.000
_cell.angle_alpha   90.00
_cell.angle_beta   90.00
_cell.angle_gamma   90.00
#
_symmetry.space_group_name_H-M   'P 1'
#
loop_
_entity.id
_entity.type
_entity.pdbx_description
1 polymer ?
#
loop_
_entity_poly.entity_id
_entity_poly.type
_entity_poly.pdbx_seq_one_letter_code
_entity_poly.pdbx_strand_id
1 'polypeptide(L)'
;MNDKLVRRAALAYKNWMVEQAATPPSDRISHYLQGMEQKIQEMAKWEKIYRLSGIPRTQESTHVIDNESGEWTEEYIGIVTPGVYQNIVDSMLPELGRDVETMLARVAANVKIWATDQSMVPLTMKEAIEEITAINTQWSEVIFRNGWLNVKINDVCLEDGNEEVELGGFWLQLDIQCPQDGLTIESIDNVQSSNKGLTHPHVLNEKLCEGQEGEETLTNALNHGSLEYYFSTVEAIMRTYNDEFPHEKLRYWYKENQLSCDSCNESISEEQSIYCEECYTGLCDHCAEMVYCEDCGNWRCDECSTSCDECNEGLCISCANTCNLCTNIHCGSCIRTCEICDEDREHCIECSNNCADCSSTICDDCVDGAPKCSVCEDYLCPNCEDTCGDCSKTTCSNCINRCLYCGVSSCEKCDDKHYCILAGTGV
;
A
#
# COMPACT_ATOMS: atom_id res chain seq x y z
N MET A 1 40.19 33.43 22.92
CA MET A 1 38.97 33.62 23.75
C MET A 1 39.29 33.16 25.17
N ASN A 2 38.84 33.88 26.22
CA ASN A 2 39.31 33.69 27.60
C ASN A 2 38.52 32.56 28.32
N ASP A 3 39.19 31.47 28.70
CA ASP A 3 38.62 30.26 29.35
C ASP A 3 37.75 30.58 30.60
N LYS A 4 38.08 31.66 31.33
CA LYS A 4 37.27 32.12 32.47
C LYS A 4 35.87 32.61 32.09
N LEU A 5 35.70 33.15 30.87
CA LEU A 5 34.42 33.64 30.39
C LEU A 5 33.49 32.48 30.03
N VAL A 6 34.05 31.45 29.37
CA VAL A 6 33.32 30.23 28.98
C VAL A 6 32.78 29.51 30.21
N ARG A 7 33.60 29.36 31.25
CA ARG A 7 33.17 28.73 32.52
C ARG A 7 32.06 29.49 33.24
N ARG A 8 32.05 30.83 33.17
CA ARG A 8 30.97 31.65 33.77
C ARG A 8 29.67 31.52 32.99
N ALA A 9 29.73 31.51 31.66
CA ALA A 9 28.57 31.30 30.81
C ALA A 9 27.97 29.90 31.00
N ALA A 10 28.80 28.87 31.11
CA ALA A 10 28.37 27.50 31.38
C ALA A 10 27.67 27.36 32.74
N LEU A 11 28.20 28.00 33.79
CA LEU A 11 27.59 27.99 35.12
C LEU A 11 26.26 28.72 35.17
N ALA A 12 26.15 29.87 34.51
CA ALA A 12 24.89 30.62 34.41
C ALA A 12 23.82 29.81 33.67
N TYR A 13 24.21 29.11 32.60
CA TYR A 13 23.29 28.25 31.84
C TYR A 13 22.83 27.01 32.63
N LYS A 14 23.74 26.36 33.37
CA LYS A 14 23.39 25.26 34.27
C LYS A 14 22.33 25.68 35.30
N ASN A 15 22.49 26.85 35.91
CA ASN A 15 21.57 27.34 36.93
C ASN A 15 20.19 27.67 36.32
N TRP A 16 20.17 28.27 35.12
CA TRP A 16 18.93 28.51 34.39
C TRP A 16 18.19 27.21 34.04
N MET A 17 18.88 26.14 33.60
CA MET A 17 18.25 24.85 33.33
C MET A 17 17.60 24.22 34.57
N VAL A 18 18.20 24.40 35.76
CA VAL A 18 17.63 23.94 37.03
C VAL A 18 16.35 24.70 37.37
N GLU A 19 16.27 25.99 37.03
CA GLU A 19 15.05 26.80 37.20
C GLU A 19 13.93 26.39 36.24
N GLN A 20 14.26 26.03 34.98
CA GLN A 20 13.28 25.57 33.98
C GLN A 20 12.76 24.14 34.20
N ALA A 21 13.41 23.35 35.06
CA ALA A 21 12.94 22.01 35.40
C ALA A 21 11.57 22.01 36.12
N ALA A 22 11.13 23.16 36.66
CA ALA A 22 9.90 23.32 37.42
C ALA A 22 8.68 23.83 36.61
N THR A 23 8.83 24.16 35.32
CA THR A 23 7.76 24.72 34.47
C THR A 23 7.07 23.68 33.56
N PRO A 24 5.78 23.86 33.21
CA PRO A 24 5.03 22.96 32.33
C PRO A 24 5.61 22.88 30.90
N PRO A 25 5.35 21.79 30.15
CA PRO A 25 6.00 21.52 28.85
C PRO A 25 5.73 22.56 27.75
N SER A 26 4.54 23.15 27.66
CA SER A 26 4.19 24.15 26.65
C SER A 26 4.95 25.47 26.84
N ASP A 27 5.13 25.89 28.10
CA ASP A 27 5.82 27.14 28.45
C ASP A 27 7.34 27.01 28.29
N ARG A 28 7.88 25.78 28.35
CA ARG A 28 9.31 25.50 28.20
C ARG A 28 9.83 25.86 26.82
N ILE A 29 9.07 25.61 25.75
CA ILE A 29 9.52 25.89 24.38
C ILE A 29 9.56 27.41 24.16
N SER A 30 8.51 28.15 24.50
CA SER A 30 8.50 29.61 24.38
C SER A 30 9.58 30.28 25.24
N HIS A 31 9.78 29.86 26.50
CA HIS A 31 10.85 30.40 27.33
C HIS A 31 12.26 30.04 26.82
N TYR A 32 12.42 28.84 26.23
CA TYR A 32 13.66 28.42 25.60
C TYR A 32 13.99 29.25 24.35
N LEU A 33 13.00 29.49 23.48
CA LEU A 33 13.15 30.34 22.30
C LEU A 33 13.49 31.78 22.69
N GLN A 34 12.84 32.34 23.73
CA GLN A 34 13.21 33.63 24.30
C GLN A 34 14.66 33.67 24.82
N GLY A 35 15.10 32.61 25.49
CA GLY A 35 16.47 32.48 25.99
C GLY A 35 17.50 32.40 24.86
N MET A 36 17.18 31.68 23.78
CA MET A 36 18.01 31.64 22.57
C MET A 36 18.08 32.99 21.88
N GLU A 37 16.94 33.67 21.70
CA GLU A 37 16.88 34.99 21.08
C GLU A 37 17.69 36.01 21.89
N GLN A 38 17.57 36.00 23.22
CA GLN A 38 18.37 36.86 24.10
C GLN A 38 19.87 36.59 23.93
N LYS A 39 20.30 35.33 23.81
CA LYS A 39 21.70 34.98 23.57
C LYS A 39 22.18 35.37 22.17
N ILE A 40 21.33 35.25 21.14
CA ILE A 40 21.64 35.74 19.79
C ILE A 40 21.82 37.26 19.80
N GLN A 41 20.93 37.99 20.49
CA GLN A 41 21.06 39.45 20.65
C GLN A 41 22.33 39.83 21.43
N GLU A 42 22.71 39.07 22.45
CA GLU A 42 23.99 39.25 23.14
C GLU A 42 25.17 38.98 22.21
N MET A 43 25.17 37.89 21.45
CA MET A 43 26.22 37.55 20.49
C MET A 43 26.36 38.62 19.39
N ALA A 44 25.24 39.15 18.87
CA ALA A 44 25.25 40.25 17.91
C ALA A 44 25.79 41.56 18.52
N LYS A 45 25.50 41.84 19.80
CA LYS A 45 26.13 42.95 20.54
C LYS A 45 27.63 42.75 20.67
N TRP A 46 28.09 41.53 20.96
CA TRP A 46 29.51 41.19 21.05
C TRP A 46 30.22 41.29 19.69
N GLU A 47 29.59 40.83 18.61
CA GLU A 47 30.11 41.00 17.24
C GLU A 47 30.34 42.48 16.91
N LYS A 48 29.40 43.36 17.28
CA LYS A 48 29.52 44.80 17.10
C LYS A 48 30.64 45.43 17.95
N ILE A 49 30.85 44.94 19.18
CA ILE A 49 31.93 45.38 20.08
C ILE A 49 33.30 44.93 19.56
N TYR A 50 33.40 43.72 19.01
CA TYR A 50 34.64 43.20 18.44
C TYR A 50 34.96 43.77 17.05
N ARG A 51 33.95 44.16 16.25
CA ARG A 51 34.15 44.99 15.04
C ARG A 51 34.78 46.36 15.35
N LEU A 52 34.63 46.88 16.58
CA LEU A 52 35.21 48.15 17.02
C LEU A 52 36.63 48.01 17.61
N SER A 53 37.15 46.79 17.76
CA SER A 53 38.49 46.53 18.29
C SER A 53 39.37 45.78 17.27
N GLY A 54 39.77 46.51 16.23
CA GLY A 54 41.08 46.35 15.57
C GLY A 54 41.25 45.20 14.58
N ILE A 55 40.75 45.39 13.35
CA ILE A 55 41.35 44.84 12.12
C ILE A 55 41.28 45.96 11.07
N PRO A 56 42.40 46.39 10.45
CA PRO A 56 42.35 47.48 9.48
C PRO A 56 41.64 47.03 8.20
N ARG A 57 40.72 47.87 7.71
CA ARG A 57 40.14 47.74 6.37
C ARG A 57 41.26 47.92 5.34
N THR A 58 41.44 46.96 4.43
CA THR A 58 41.96 47.29 3.11
C THR A 58 40.90 48.17 2.43
N GLN A 59 41.31 49.38 2.07
CA GLN A 59 40.50 50.27 1.23
C GLN A 59 40.35 49.65 -0.15
N GLU A 60 39.19 49.85 -0.76
CA GLU A 60 38.93 49.63 -2.18
C GLU A 60 40.07 50.18 -3.03
N SER A 61 40.84 49.31 -3.67
CA SER A 61 41.66 49.67 -4.81
C SER A 61 40.84 49.41 -6.07
N THR A 62 40.39 50.49 -6.70
CA THR A 62 40.04 50.50 -8.11
C THR A 62 41.24 49.95 -8.90
N HIS A 63 41.05 48.85 -9.63
CA HIS A 63 42.02 48.42 -10.63
C HIS A 63 41.44 48.55 -12.04
N VAL A 64 42.06 49.52 -12.73
CA VAL A 64 42.24 49.61 -14.17
C VAL A 64 42.97 48.35 -14.64
N ILE A 65 42.48 47.79 -15.75
CA ILE A 65 43.11 46.69 -16.48
C ILE A 65 44.40 47.24 -17.10
N ASP A 66 45.54 46.64 -16.77
CA ASP A 66 46.73 46.72 -17.61
C ASP A 66 47.08 45.32 -18.10
N ASN A 67 47.15 45.19 -19.42
CA ASN A 67 47.38 43.96 -20.16
C ASN A 67 48.88 43.86 -20.37
N GLU A 68 49.63 42.98 -19.67
CA GLU A 68 50.90 42.46 -20.23
C GLU A 68 51.66 41.35 -19.47
N SER A 69 51.15 40.76 -18.38
CA SER A 69 51.83 39.57 -17.80
C SER A 69 50.82 38.54 -17.30
N GLY A 70 50.56 37.54 -18.13
CA GLY A 70 49.69 36.41 -17.82
C GLY A 70 50.34 35.41 -16.85
N GLU A 71 50.58 35.83 -15.60
CA GLU A 71 50.88 34.93 -14.49
C GLU A 71 49.89 35.15 -13.35
N TRP A 72 49.07 34.12 -13.07
CA TRP A 72 48.22 34.05 -11.89
C TRP A 72 49.09 33.66 -10.69
N THR A 73 49.09 34.47 -9.64
CA THR A 73 49.55 34.04 -8.31
C THR A 73 48.31 33.87 -7.41
N GLU A 74 48.24 32.72 -6.75
CA GLU A 74 47.12 32.31 -5.88
C GLU A 74 46.96 33.23 -4.65
N GLU A 75 45.72 33.46 -4.21
CA GLU A 75 45.48 33.90 -2.82
C GLU A 75 44.37 33.05 -2.19
N TYR A 76 44.79 32.15 -1.30
CA TYR A 76 43.95 31.31 -0.46
C TYR A 76 43.08 32.19 0.45
N ILE A 77 41.76 32.16 0.26
CA ILE A 77 40.81 32.72 1.23
C ILE A 77 40.80 31.78 2.43
N GLY A 78 41.19 32.30 3.59
CA GLY A 78 41.26 31.55 4.85
C GLY A 78 39.90 31.00 5.26
N ILE A 79 39.72 29.68 5.10
CA ILE A 79 38.61 28.92 5.69
C ILE A 79 38.87 28.84 7.20
N VAL A 80 37.90 29.29 8.01
CA VAL A 80 37.90 29.07 9.46
C VAL A 80 37.91 27.57 9.71
N THR A 81 38.91 27.07 10.45
CA THR A 81 39.10 25.62 10.61
C THR A 81 38.01 24.99 11.50
N PRO A 82 37.62 23.72 11.21
CA PRO A 82 36.57 22.98 11.95
C PRO A 82 36.73 22.95 13.48
N GLY A 83 37.94 23.11 14.00
CA GLY A 83 38.23 23.09 15.43
C GLY A 83 37.65 24.25 16.25
N VAL A 84 37.24 25.36 15.62
CA VAL A 84 36.62 26.48 16.33
C VAL A 84 35.15 26.20 16.68
N TYR A 85 34.43 25.51 15.80
CA TYR A 85 33.04 25.11 16.03
C TYR A 85 32.92 23.97 17.04
N GLN A 86 33.83 22.99 16.96
CA GLN A 86 33.87 21.87 17.90
C GLN A 86 34.05 22.33 19.36
N ASN A 87 34.91 23.32 19.60
CA ASN A 87 35.14 23.86 20.95
C ASN A 87 33.92 24.61 21.53
N ILE A 88 33.07 25.19 20.68
CA ILE A 88 31.84 25.88 21.12
C ILE A 88 30.77 24.84 21.48
N VAL A 89 30.66 23.77 20.69
CA VAL A 89 29.72 22.66 20.87
C VAL A 89 30.07 21.84 22.12
N ASP A 90 31.34 21.48 22.31
CA ASP A 90 31.81 20.66 23.44
C ASP A 90 31.69 21.36 24.81
N SER A 91 31.55 22.69 24.82
CA SER A 91 31.53 23.50 26.04
C SER A 91 30.13 23.76 26.62
N MET A 92 29.05 23.43 25.91
CA MET A 92 27.72 23.99 26.20
C MET A 92 26.65 23.02 26.74
N LEU A 93 26.76 21.69 26.67
CA LEU A 93 25.59 20.82 26.91
C LEU A 93 25.90 19.49 27.62
N PRO A 94 25.29 19.25 28.80
CA PRO A 94 24.96 17.90 29.26
C PRO A 94 23.46 17.61 29.10
N GLU A 95 23.17 16.45 28.52
CA GLU A 95 21.91 15.67 28.46
C GLU A 95 20.83 16.01 27.41
N LEU A 96 20.83 17.18 26.77
CA LEU A 96 20.06 17.44 25.52
C LEU A 96 20.90 17.32 24.24
N GLY A 97 22.17 16.90 24.40
CA GLY A 97 23.20 16.96 23.37
C GLY A 97 22.90 16.16 22.11
N ARG A 98 22.19 15.03 22.16
CA ARG A 98 22.02 14.19 20.96
C ARG A 98 21.09 14.79 19.90
N ASP A 99 19.99 15.43 20.29
CA ASP A 99 19.04 15.96 19.30
C ASP A 99 19.53 17.28 18.70
N VAL A 100 20.22 18.12 19.49
CA VAL A 100 20.81 19.38 19.00
C VAL A 100 22.12 19.14 18.24
N GLU A 101 22.95 18.19 18.65
CA GLU A 101 24.14 17.78 17.87
C GLU A 101 23.70 17.13 16.55
N THR A 102 22.66 16.30 16.56
CA THR A 102 22.06 15.74 15.34
C THR A 102 21.45 16.84 14.48
N MET A 103 20.70 17.78 15.06
CA MET A 103 20.09 18.89 14.33
C MET A 103 21.15 19.85 13.77
N LEU A 104 22.21 20.20 14.50
CA LEU A 104 23.29 21.07 14.04
C LEU A 104 24.21 20.36 13.04
N ALA A 105 24.53 19.08 13.25
CA ALA A 105 25.29 18.28 12.28
C ALA A 105 24.48 18.06 10.99
N ARG A 106 23.15 17.92 11.09
CA ARG A 106 22.24 17.84 9.94
C ARG A 106 22.06 19.18 9.25
N VAL A 107 21.93 20.28 9.98
CA VAL A 107 21.95 21.64 9.40
C VAL A 107 23.29 21.89 8.69
N ALA A 108 24.42 21.47 9.28
CA ALA A 108 25.73 21.60 8.63
C ALA A 108 25.90 20.69 7.40
N ALA A 109 25.35 19.47 7.44
CA ALA A 109 25.34 18.55 6.30
C ALA A 109 24.41 19.06 5.18
N ASN A 110 23.24 19.59 5.55
CA ASN A 110 22.29 20.21 4.63
C ASN A 110 22.86 21.49 4.02
N VAL A 111 23.53 22.34 4.80
CA VAL A 111 24.28 23.50 4.26
C VAL A 111 25.36 23.06 3.27
N LYS A 112 25.96 21.87 3.45
CA LYS A 112 26.95 21.32 2.51
C LYS A 112 26.33 20.77 1.22
N ILE A 113 25.11 20.21 1.30
CA ILE A 113 24.32 19.75 0.14
C ILE A 113 23.70 20.95 -0.59
N TRP A 114 23.20 21.94 0.13
CA TRP A 114 22.67 23.20 -0.39
C TRP A 114 23.76 24.09 -1.00
N ALA A 115 25.01 24.02 -0.52
CA ALA A 115 26.12 24.72 -1.15
C ALA A 115 26.51 24.15 -2.53
N THR A 116 26.08 22.93 -2.87
CA THR A 116 26.30 22.34 -4.21
C THR A 116 25.17 22.64 -5.21
N ASP A 117 24.02 23.09 -4.73
CA ASP A 117 22.88 23.52 -5.56
C ASP A 117 22.69 25.03 -5.38
N GLN A 118 23.08 25.83 -6.38
CA GLN A 118 23.08 27.30 -6.32
C GLN A 118 21.69 27.95 -6.16
N SER A 119 20.62 27.15 -6.05
CA SER A 119 19.23 27.62 -6.01
C SER A 119 18.65 27.80 -4.61
N MET A 120 19.24 27.23 -3.55
CA MET A 120 18.72 27.36 -2.18
C MET A 120 19.48 28.39 -1.34
N VAL A 121 18.76 29.40 -0.82
CA VAL A 121 19.31 30.40 0.11
C VAL A 121 19.25 29.81 1.53
N PRO A 122 20.38 29.54 2.19
CA PRO A 122 20.35 28.98 3.54
C PRO A 122 19.77 30.01 4.52
N LEU A 123 18.78 29.58 5.31
CA LEU A 123 18.23 30.39 6.39
C LEU A 123 19.33 30.72 7.41
N THR A 124 19.34 31.97 7.86
CA THR A 124 20.08 32.35 9.06
C THR A 124 19.44 31.71 10.29
N MET A 125 20.21 31.55 11.37
CA MET A 125 19.67 31.04 12.64
C MET A 125 18.52 31.90 13.18
N LYS A 126 18.52 33.21 12.88
CA LYS A 126 17.43 34.11 13.26
C LYS A 126 16.14 33.77 12.50
N GLU A 127 16.23 33.64 11.18
CA GLU A 127 15.09 33.30 10.32
C GLU A 127 14.54 31.92 10.67
N ALA A 128 15.39 30.93 10.91
CA ALA A 128 14.94 29.60 11.34
C ALA A 128 14.18 29.61 12.68
N ILE A 129 14.59 30.45 13.63
CA ILE A 129 13.88 30.63 14.91
C ILE A 129 12.56 31.36 14.69
N GLU A 130 12.54 32.39 13.84
CA GLU A 130 11.33 33.14 13.50
C GLU A 130 10.28 32.23 12.85
N GLU A 131 10.70 31.36 11.93
CA GLU A 131 9.82 30.36 11.29
C GLU A 131 9.28 29.33 12.29
N ILE A 132 10.14 28.73 13.12
CA ILE A 132 9.68 27.76 14.15
C ILE A 132 8.70 28.44 15.12
N THR A 133 8.95 29.70 15.47
CA THR A 133 8.06 30.47 16.35
C THR A 133 6.74 30.77 15.68
N ALA A 134 6.74 31.11 14.39
CA ALA A 134 5.54 31.35 13.60
C ALA A 134 4.66 30.09 13.57
N ILE A 135 5.24 28.93 13.23
CA ILE A 135 4.52 27.65 13.20
C ILE A 135 3.93 27.32 14.58
N ASN A 136 4.74 27.42 15.65
CA ASN A 136 4.26 27.10 16.99
C ASN A 136 3.24 28.10 17.55
N THR A 137 3.08 29.27 16.90
CA THR A 137 2.03 30.24 17.24
C THR A 137 0.74 29.96 16.47
N GLN A 138 0.85 29.51 15.22
CA GLN A 138 -0.29 29.27 14.35
C GLN A 138 -1.02 27.95 14.66
N TRP A 139 -0.27 26.87 14.90
CA TRP A 139 -0.86 25.56 15.14
C TRP A 139 -0.82 25.18 16.61
N SER A 140 -1.89 24.51 17.05
CA SER A 140 -2.07 24.11 18.45
C SER A 140 -1.06 23.05 18.92
N GLU A 141 -0.54 22.24 18.00
CA GLU A 141 0.37 21.15 18.31
C GLU A 141 1.39 20.98 17.18
N VAL A 142 2.67 21.18 17.53
CA VAL A 142 3.82 21.09 16.63
C VAL A 142 4.87 20.24 17.31
N ILE A 143 5.28 19.14 16.67
CA ILE A 143 6.22 18.17 17.24
C ILE A 143 7.41 18.02 16.31
N PHE A 144 8.59 18.32 16.81
CA PHE A 144 9.85 18.04 16.12
C PHE A 144 10.56 16.83 16.74
N ARG A 145 10.69 15.73 15.98
CA ARG A 145 11.32 14.49 16.48
C ARG A 145 11.98 13.70 15.34
N ASN A 146 13.19 13.21 15.57
CA ASN A 146 13.92 12.33 14.64
C ASN A 146 14.19 12.92 13.23
N GLY A 147 14.07 14.23 13.04
CA GLY A 147 14.17 14.87 11.71
C GLY A 147 12.82 15.17 11.06
N TRP A 148 11.72 14.78 11.69
CA TRP A 148 10.36 15.06 11.25
C TRP A 148 9.79 16.27 12.00
N LEU A 149 9.17 17.17 11.24
CA LEU A 149 8.33 18.25 11.75
C LEU A 149 6.87 17.87 11.51
N ASN A 150 6.13 17.67 12.59
CA ASN A 150 4.75 17.25 12.56
C ASN A 150 3.87 18.41 13.01
N VAL A 151 2.88 18.77 12.20
CA VAL A 151 1.92 19.84 12.47
C VAL A 151 0.53 19.23 12.50
N LYS A 152 -0.21 19.45 13.59
CA LYS A 152 -1.59 18.99 13.71
C LYS A 152 -2.56 20.01 13.12
N ILE A 153 -3.42 19.55 12.22
CA ILE A 153 -4.61 20.29 11.79
C ILE A 153 -5.85 19.57 12.32
N ASN A 154 -6.83 20.34 12.79
CA ASN A 154 -8.08 19.83 13.37
C ASN A 154 -9.25 20.15 12.45
N ASP A 155 -10.33 19.37 12.55
CA ASP A 155 -11.63 19.70 11.97
C ASP A 155 -11.55 20.01 10.46
N VAL A 156 -10.91 19.12 9.69
CA VAL A 156 -10.90 19.23 8.23
C VAL A 156 -12.29 18.86 7.72
N CYS A 157 -12.92 19.79 7.00
CA CYS A 157 -14.22 19.60 6.36
C CYS A 157 -14.10 19.98 4.88
N LEU A 158 -14.80 19.25 4.01
CA LEU A 158 -14.88 19.52 2.58
C LEU A 158 -16.34 19.68 2.14
N GLU A 159 -16.58 20.54 1.17
CA GLU A 159 -17.90 20.79 0.56
C GLU A 159 -17.75 20.83 -0.97
N ASP A 160 -18.68 20.22 -1.72
CA ASP A 160 -18.76 20.33 -3.19
C ASP A 160 -19.98 21.16 -3.69
N GLY A 161 -20.65 21.85 -2.77
CA GLY A 161 -21.87 22.61 -3.00
C GLY A 161 -23.17 21.81 -2.79
N ASN A 162 -23.08 20.49 -2.57
CA ASN A 162 -24.23 19.66 -2.21
C ASN A 162 -24.27 19.35 -0.71
N GLU A 163 -23.19 18.76 -0.18
CA GLU A 163 -23.09 18.32 1.22
C GLU A 163 -21.69 18.61 1.77
N GLU A 164 -21.61 18.80 3.09
CA GLU A 164 -20.36 18.96 3.84
C GLU A 164 -19.96 17.61 4.46
N VAL A 165 -18.70 17.24 4.29
CA VAL A 165 -18.10 16.02 4.82
C VAL A 165 -17.04 16.37 5.85
N GLU A 166 -17.24 15.93 7.08
CA GLU A 166 -16.30 16.08 8.19
C GLU A 166 -15.27 14.95 8.15
N LEU A 167 -13.99 15.26 7.88
CA LEU A 167 -12.89 14.30 7.75
C LEU A 167 -12.03 14.18 9.03
N GLY A 168 -12.23 15.06 10.00
CA GLY A 168 -11.55 15.02 11.30
C GLY A 168 -10.14 15.65 11.28
N GLY A 169 -9.28 15.23 12.22
CA GLY A 169 -7.92 15.76 12.35
C GLY A 169 -6.87 14.99 11.54
N PHE A 170 -5.80 15.70 11.14
CA PHE A 170 -4.66 15.14 10.42
C PHE A 170 -3.32 15.62 10.99
N TRP A 171 -2.31 14.76 10.87
CA TRP A 171 -0.90 15.12 11.00
C TRP A 171 -0.32 15.43 9.62
N LEU A 172 0.28 16.61 9.50
CA LEU A 172 1.13 17.00 8.39
C LEU A 172 2.58 16.75 8.79
N GLN A 173 3.22 15.75 8.23
CA GLN A 173 4.55 15.32 8.65
C GLN A 173 5.56 15.60 7.53
N LEU A 174 6.54 16.44 7.81
CA LEU A 174 7.59 16.80 6.86
C LEU A 174 8.94 16.24 7.34
N ASP A 175 9.57 15.38 6.54
CA ASP A 175 10.99 15.02 6.74
C ASP A 175 11.88 16.18 6.29
N ILE A 176 12.50 16.86 7.26
CA ILE A 176 13.38 18.00 7.01
C ILE A 176 14.66 17.58 6.24
N GLN A 177 14.97 16.28 6.18
CA GLN A 177 16.11 15.79 5.39
C GLN A 177 15.80 15.69 3.89
N CYS A 178 14.53 15.56 3.51
CA CYS A 178 14.10 15.47 2.13
C CYS A 178 12.79 16.25 1.91
N PRO A 179 12.77 17.57 2.17
CA PRO A 179 11.52 18.33 2.28
C PRO A 179 10.70 18.37 0.98
N GLN A 180 11.33 18.18 -0.19
CA GLN A 180 10.63 18.16 -1.48
C GLN A 180 9.75 16.92 -1.66
N ASP A 181 10.15 15.77 -1.11
CA ASP A 181 9.43 14.48 -1.27
C ASP A 181 8.94 13.91 0.07
N GLY A 182 9.22 14.61 1.17
CA GLY A 182 9.11 14.11 2.54
C GLY A 182 7.81 14.48 3.25
N LEU A 183 6.82 15.02 2.53
CA LEU A 183 5.50 15.29 3.09
C LEU A 183 4.66 14.01 3.13
N THR A 184 4.12 13.73 4.31
CA THR A 184 3.14 12.66 4.53
C THR A 184 1.97 13.18 5.35
N ILE A 185 0.78 12.66 5.06
CA ILE A 185 -0.49 13.05 5.66
C ILE A 185 -1.09 11.83 6.35
N GLU A 186 -1.24 11.90 7.67
CA GLU A 186 -1.77 10.81 8.50
C GLU A 186 -3.06 11.25 9.19
N SER A 187 -4.13 10.44 9.13
CA SER A 187 -5.38 10.73 9.85
C SER A 187 -5.22 10.42 11.34
N ILE A 188 -5.79 11.27 12.20
CA ILE A 188 -5.71 11.12 13.66
C ILE A 188 -6.84 10.22 14.17
N ASP A 189 -8.05 10.49 13.70
CA ASP A 189 -9.26 9.94 14.31
C ASP A 189 -9.87 8.80 13.49
N ASN A 190 -9.42 8.57 12.24
CA ASN A 190 -9.99 7.60 11.29
C ASN A 190 -11.54 7.68 11.20
N VAL A 191 -12.10 8.88 11.36
CA VAL A 191 -13.55 9.08 11.60
C VAL A 191 -14.39 8.83 10.34
N GLN A 192 -13.80 8.96 9.17
CA GLN A 192 -14.41 8.65 7.88
C GLN A 192 -13.34 8.04 6.99
N SER A 193 -13.50 6.76 6.64
CA SER A 193 -12.88 6.19 5.45
C SER A 193 -13.88 6.27 4.29
N SER A 194 -13.39 6.53 3.09
CA SER A 194 -14.20 6.28 1.91
C SER A 194 -14.46 4.78 1.73
N ASN A 195 -15.36 4.43 0.80
CA ASN A 195 -15.58 3.04 0.40
C ASN A 195 -14.31 2.32 -0.11
N LYS A 196 -13.23 3.07 -0.43
CA LYS A 196 -11.93 2.53 -0.85
C LYS A 196 -10.88 2.54 0.27
N GLY A 197 -11.28 2.85 1.51
CA GLY A 197 -10.38 2.99 2.65
C GLY A 197 -9.48 4.22 2.59
N LEU A 198 -9.81 5.24 1.79
CA LEU A 198 -9.07 6.51 1.79
C LEU A 198 -9.51 7.34 2.99
N THR A 199 -8.61 8.16 3.54
CA THR A 199 -8.90 9.08 4.66
C THR A 199 -9.13 10.53 4.20
N HIS A 200 -8.79 10.85 2.96
CA HIS A 200 -9.11 12.13 2.33
C HIS A 200 -9.19 11.99 0.79
N PRO A 201 -10.10 12.69 0.07
CA PRO A 201 -10.24 12.61 -1.39
C PRO A 201 -8.96 12.84 -2.21
N HIS A 202 -8.04 13.62 -1.67
CA HIS A 202 -6.77 13.99 -2.30
C HIS A 202 -5.53 13.35 -1.65
N VAL A 203 -5.71 12.38 -0.74
CA VAL A 203 -4.59 11.68 -0.12
C VAL A 203 -4.64 10.20 -0.51
N LEU A 204 -3.55 9.70 -1.09
CA LEU A 204 -3.37 8.29 -1.43
C LEU A 204 -2.02 7.81 -0.93
N ASN A 205 -2.01 6.72 -0.15
CA ASN A 205 -0.81 6.20 0.49
C ASN A 205 -0.04 7.30 1.26
N GLU A 206 -0.77 8.09 2.06
CA GLU A 206 -0.26 9.21 2.86
C GLU A 206 0.33 10.38 2.03
N LYS A 207 0.27 10.33 0.70
CA LYS A 207 0.75 11.41 -0.17
C LYS A 207 -0.38 12.31 -0.60
N LEU A 208 -0.17 13.61 -0.48
CA LEU A 208 -1.10 14.62 -0.96
C LEU A 208 -0.97 14.78 -2.47
N CYS A 209 -2.10 14.83 -3.17
CA CYS A 209 -2.18 15.35 -4.52
C CYS A 209 -2.35 16.87 -4.44
N GLU A 210 -1.28 17.63 -4.71
CA GLU A 210 -1.28 19.09 -4.48
C GLU A 210 -1.91 19.87 -5.65
N GLY A 211 -2.09 19.21 -6.79
CA GLY A 211 -2.49 19.85 -8.05
C GLY A 211 -1.36 20.70 -8.64
N GLN A 212 -1.58 21.19 -9.87
CA GLN A 212 -0.52 21.88 -10.62
C GLN A 212 -0.05 23.19 -9.96
N GLU A 213 -0.97 23.97 -9.39
CA GLU A 213 -0.62 25.23 -8.71
C GLU A 213 -0.05 24.99 -7.29
N GLY A 214 -0.44 23.89 -6.65
CA GLY A 214 0.03 23.52 -5.32
C GLY A 214 1.50 23.11 -5.32
N GLU A 215 1.93 22.31 -6.30
CA GLU A 215 3.32 21.85 -6.43
C GLU A 215 4.30 23.03 -6.53
N GLU A 216 4.02 24.01 -7.40
CA GLU A 216 4.87 25.21 -7.55
C GLU A 216 4.89 26.04 -6.27
N THR A 217 3.74 26.22 -5.63
CA THR A 217 3.60 27.03 -4.40
C THR A 217 4.38 26.41 -3.25
N LEU A 218 4.26 25.10 -3.04
CA LEU A 218 4.96 24.36 -2.00
C LEU A 218 6.47 24.32 -2.25
N THR A 219 6.88 24.07 -3.49
CA THR A 219 8.29 24.13 -3.89
C THR A 219 8.88 25.51 -3.59
N ASN A 220 8.16 26.58 -3.93
CA ASN A 220 8.58 27.95 -3.64
C ASN A 220 8.68 28.22 -2.13
N ALA A 221 7.70 27.77 -1.34
CA ALA A 221 7.74 27.92 0.12
C ALA A 221 9.00 27.28 0.72
N LEU A 222 9.33 26.06 0.30
CA LEU A 222 10.54 25.35 0.73
C LEU A 222 11.83 26.04 0.28
N ASN A 223 11.89 26.54 -0.95
CA ASN A 223 13.06 27.25 -1.49
C ASN A 223 13.36 28.55 -0.74
N HIS A 224 12.32 29.20 -0.22
CA HIS A 224 12.45 30.41 0.62
C HIS A 224 12.57 30.08 2.11
N GLY A 225 12.51 28.79 2.49
CA GLY A 225 12.55 28.35 3.88
C GLY A 225 11.36 28.81 4.72
N SER A 226 10.22 29.14 4.10
CA SER A 226 9.02 29.59 4.79
C SER A 226 8.13 28.39 5.12
N LEU A 227 8.42 27.78 6.27
CA LEU A 227 7.73 26.57 6.73
C LEU A 227 6.30 26.89 7.17
N GLU A 228 6.06 28.08 7.74
CA GLU A 228 4.70 28.53 8.03
C GLU A 228 3.86 28.57 6.76
N TYR A 229 4.34 29.27 5.72
CA TYR A 229 3.62 29.36 4.46
C TYR A 229 3.42 27.99 3.81
N TYR A 230 4.41 27.09 3.93
CA TYR A 230 4.31 25.71 3.45
C TYR A 230 3.14 24.95 4.10
N PHE A 231 3.08 24.87 5.44
CA PHE A 231 2.00 24.16 6.13
C PHE A 231 0.65 24.85 5.97
N SER A 232 0.61 26.18 5.93
CA SER A 232 -0.60 26.96 5.61
C SER A 232 -1.16 26.58 4.23
N THR A 233 -0.28 26.37 3.25
CA THR A 233 -0.68 25.95 1.89
C THR A 233 -1.19 24.52 1.89
N VAL A 234 -0.49 23.59 2.55
CA VAL A 234 -0.94 22.19 2.68
C VAL A 234 -2.31 22.11 3.37
N GLU A 235 -2.50 22.85 4.47
CA GLU A 235 -3.78 22.92 5.18
C GLU A 235 -4.88 23.50 4.28
N ALA A 236 -4.59 24.55 3.50
CA ALA A 236 -5.55 25.12 2.57
C ALA A 236 -5.98 24.12 1.47
N ILE A 237 -5.04 23.33 0.94
CA ILE A 237 -5.33 22.23 0.00
C ILE A 237 -6.21 21.18 0.67
N MET A 238 -5.88 20.76 1.88
CA MET A 238 -6.67 19.78 2.66
C MET A 238 -8.09 20.28 3.01
N ARG A 239 -8.32 21.59 3.03
CA ARG A 239 -9.64 22.19 3.35
C ARG A 239 -10.43 22.62 2.11
N THR A 240 -9.85 22.52 0.92
CA THR A 240 -10.50 22.97 -0.31
C THR A 240 -10.66 21.80 -1.25
N TYR A 241 -11.89 21.37 -1.46
CA TYR A 241 -12.15 20.27 -2.38
C TYR A 241 -11.95 20.72 -3.83
N ASN A 242 -11.11 19.98 -4.56
CA ASN A 242 -10.92 20.17 -5.99
C ASN A 242 -11.53 18.98 -6.73
N ASP A 243 -12.61 19.20 -7.47
CA ASP A 243 -13.29 18.11 -8.17
C ASP A 243 -12.53 17.64 -9.42
N GLU A 244 -11.53 18.35 -9.93
CA GLU A 244 -10.86 17.99 -11.19
C GLU A 244 -10.00 16.72 -11.04
N PHE A 245 -9.30 16.57 -9.91
CA PHE A 245 -8.31 15.51 -9.71
C PHE A 245 -8.32 14.83 -8.32
N PRO A 246 -9.47 14.46 -7.74
CA PRO A 246 -9.47 13.65 -6.53
C PRO A 246 -9.16 12.18 -6.87
N HIS A 247 -8.50 11.48 -5.95
CA HIS A 247 -8.40 10.02 -6.00
C HIS A 247 -9.78 9.37 -5.86
N GLU A 248 -10.68 10.02 -5.11
CA GLU A 248 -12.08 9.66 -5.02
C GLU A 248 -12.98 10.88 -4.86
N LYS A 249 -14.05 10.96 -5.66
CA LYS A 249 -14.98 12.10 -5.63
C LYS A 249 -15.65 12.23 -4.27
N LEU A 250 -15.79 13.47 -3.78
CA LEU A 250 -16.37 13.77 -2.46
C LEU A 250 -17.78 13.19 -2.26
N ARG A 251 -18.60 13.12 -3.32
CA ARG A 251 -19.92 12.49 -3.25
C ARG A 251 -19.92 11.09 -2.65
N TYR A 252 -18.85 10.30 -2.82
CA TYR A 252 -18.77 8.94 -2.26
C TYR A 252 -18.54 8.91 -0.75
N TRP A 253 -18.39 10.08 -0.11
CA TRP A 253 -18.19 10.26 1.32
C TRP A 253 -19.46 10.74 2.05
N TYR A 254 -20.56 10.96 1.32
CA TYR A 254 -21.80 11.47 1.90
C TYR A 254 -22.43 10.46 2.84
N LYS A 255 -23.02 10.95 3.94
CA LYS A 255 -23.67 10.08 4.94
C LYS A 255 -24.87 9.34 4.35
N GLU A 256 -25.49 9.89 3.31
CA GLU A 256 -26.54 9.23 2.52
C GLU A 256 -26.00 8.11 1.61
N ASN A 257 -24.69 8.06 1.36
CA ASN A 257 -23.98 6.93 0.78
C ASN A 257 -23.41 6.00 1.87
N GLN A 258 -24.08 5.92 3.03
CA GLN A 258 -24.02 4.71 3.85
C GLN A 258 -24.11 3.52 2.90
N LEU A 259 -23.10 2.66 2.95
CA LEU A 259 -23.01 1.47 2.14
C LEU A 259 -24.40 0.83 2.10
N SER A 260 -25.00 0.72 0.93
CA SER A 260 -26.18 -0.11 0.76
C SER A 260 -25.71 -1.44 0.20
N CYS A 261 -26.25 -2.52 0.73
CA CYS A 261 -26.03 -3.84 0.16
C CYS A 261 -26.52 -3.82 -1.29
N ASP A 262 -25.64 -4.07 -2.25
CA ASP A 262 -26.00 -3.96 -3.67
C ASP A 262 -27.08 -4.96 -4.11
N SER A 263 -27.13 -6.12 -3.45
CA SER A 263 -28.14 -7.16 -3.71
C SER A 263 -29.54 -6.82 -3.19
N CYS A 264 -29.67 -6.23 -1.99
CA CYS A 264 -30.98 -5.99 -1.36
C CYS A 264 -31.31 -4.53 -1.09
N ASN A 265 -30.37 -3.63 -1.34
CA ASN A 265 -30.39 -2.19 -1.08
C ASN A 265 -30.65 -1.81 0.39
N GLU A 266 -30.37 -2.73 1.33
CA GLU A 266 -30.42 -2.47 2.77
C GLU A 266 -29.19 -1.65 3.19
N SER A 267 -29.39 -0.63 4.03
CA SER A 267 -28.29 0.15 4.61
C SER A 267 -27.44 -0.74 5.52
N ILE A 268 -26.16 -0.83 5.23
CA ILE A 268 -25.17 -1.58 6.00
C ILE A 268 -24.16 -0.62 6.63
N SER A 269 -23.79 -0.86 7.87
CA SER A 269 -22.64 -0.19 8.47
C SER A 269 -21.35 -0.80 7.94
N GLU A 270 -20.27 -0.03 7.86
CA GLU A 270 -18.94 -0.48 7.44
C GLU A 270 -18.43 -1.69 8.27
N GLU A 271 -18.73 -1.73 9.58
CA GLU A 271 -18.36 -2.87 10.45
C GLU A 271 -19.09 -4.19 10.10
N GLN A 272 -20.22 -4.10 9.40
CA GLN A 272 -21.08 -5.24 9.01
C GLN A 272 -21.07 -5.47 7.49
N SER A 273 -20.22 -4.73 6.76
CA SER A 273 -20.13 -4.88 5.32
C SER A 273 -19.11 -5.95 4.96
N ILE A 274 -19.57 -6.93 4.19
CA ILE A 274 -18.72 -7.91 3.52
C ILE A 274 -18.56 -7.44 2.07
N TYR A 275 -17.35 -7.48 1.54
CA TYR A 275 -17.08 -6.99 0.18
C TYR A 275 -16.96 -8.14 -0.80
N CYS A 276 -17.49 -7.95 -2.01
CA CYS A 276 -17.18 -8.81 -3.14
C CYS A 276 -15.70 -8.68 -3.50
N GLU A 277 -14.92 -9.77 -3.48
CA GLU A 277 -13.47 -9.68 -3.79
C GLU A 277 -13.17 -9.31 -5.26
N GLU A 278 -14.15 -9.40 -6.17
CA GLU A 278 -13.95 -9.08 -7.59
C GLU A 278 -14.19 -7.60 -7.90
N CYS A 279 -15.33 -7.06 -7.46
CA CYS A 279 -15.74 -5.69 -7.77
C CYS A 279 -15.73 -4.74 -6.58
N TYR A 280 -15.43 -5.24 -5.37
CA TYR A 280 -15.40 -4.51 -4.10
C TYR A 280 -16.72 -3.85 -3.69
N THR A 281 -17.83 -4.31 -4.27
CA THR A 281 -19.17 -3.87 -3.86
C THR A 281 -19.53 -4.42 -2.48
N GLY A 282 -20.12 -3.59 -1.63
CA GLY A 282 -20.54 -3.95 -0.27
C GLY A 282 -21.82 -4.79 -0.24
N LEU A 283 -21.84 -5.79 0.64
CA LEU A 283 -22.93 -6.73 0.88
C LEU A 283 -23.26 -6.76 2.37
N CYS A 284 -24.53 -6.95 2.71
CA CYS A 284 -24.91 -7.28 4.09
C CYS A 284 -24.58 -8.75 4.39
N ASP A 285 -24.43 -9.09 5.67
CA ASP A 285 -24.20 -10.46 6.14
C ASP A 285 -25.14 -11.48 5.49
N HIS A 286 -26.44 -11.15 5.39
CA HIS A 286 -27.43 -12.04 4.80
C HIS A 286 -27.21 -12.29 3.31
N CYS A 287 -26.94 -11.24 2.54
CA CYS A 287 -26.68 -11.38 1.11
C CYS A 287 -25.36 -12.09 0.87
N ALA A 288 -24.31 -11.80 1.66
CA ALA A 288 -23.00 -12.43 1.55
C ALA A 288 -23.05 -13.95 1.79
N GLU A 289 -23.86 -14.43 2.74
CA GLU A 289 -24.06 -15.87 2.98
C GLU A 289 -24.62 -16.61 1.75
N MET A 290 -25.44 -15.96 0.93
CA MET A 290 -26.07 -16.61 -0.25
C MET A 290 -25.14 -16.76 -1.45
N VAL A 291 -23.99 -16.08 -1.43
CA VAL A 291 -23.09 -15.87 -2.57
C VAL A 291 -21.64 -16.22 -2.22
N TYR A 292 -21.48 -17.09 -1.22
CA TYR A 292 -20.21 -17.68 -0.85
C TYR A 292 -19.83 -18.78 -1.83
N CYS A 293 -18.65 -18.68 -2.44
CA CYS A 293 -18.14 -19.70 -3.35
C CYS A 293 -17.31 -20.72 -2.58
N GLU A 294 -17.82 -21.94 -2.43
CA GLU A 294 -17.11 -23.01 -1.70
C GLU A 294 -15.78 -23.40 -2.35
N ASP A 295 -15.67 -23.33 -3.68
CA ASP A 295 -14.47 -23.71 -4.43
C ASP A 295 -13.26 -22.83 -4.11
N CYS A 296 -13.45 -21.52 -3.90
CA CYS A 296 -12.36 -20.58 -3.62
C CYS A 296 -12.42 -19.95 -2.22
N GLY A 297 -13.50 -20.18 -1.48
CA GLY A 297 -13.71 -19.68 -0.13
C GLY A 297 -13.97 -18.17 -0.03
N ASN A 298 -14.41 -17.52 -1.11
CA ASN A 298 -14.59 -16.08 -1.17
C ASN A 298 -16.06 -15.67 -1.39
N TRP A 299 -16.43 -14.47 -0.93
CA TRP A 299 -17.75 -13.85 -1.14
C TRP A 299 -17.82 -13.06 -2.46
N ARG A 300 -18.97 -13.08 -3.14
CA ARG A 300 -19.18 -12.39 -4.44
C ARG A 300 -20.52 -11.65 -4.44
N CYS A 301 -20.71 -10.60 -5.22
CA CYS A 301 -22.06 -10.05 -5.42
C CYS A 301 -22.87 -10.90 -6.42
N ASP A 302 -24.16 -10.62 -6.57
CA ASP A 302 -25.04 -11.33 -7.53
C ASP A 302 -24.54 -11.22 -8.99
N GLU A 303 -23.91 -10.11 -9.35
CA GLU A 303 -23.35 -9.92 -10.71
C GLU A 303 -22.06 -10.70 -10.95
N CYS A 304 -21.30 -10.98 -9.89
CA CYS A 304 -20.02 -11.71 -9.96
C CYS A 304 -20.16 -13.18 -9.58
N SER A 305 -21.38 -13.64 -9.32
CA SER A 305 -21.69 -15.02 -8.96
C SER A 305 -22.67 -15.66 -9.94
N THR A 306 -22.71 -16.99 -9.88
CA THR A 306 -23.63 -17.86 -10.60
C THR A 306 -23.91 -19.07 -9.71
N SER A 307 -24.73 -20.00 -10.16
CA SER A 307 -25.06 -21.22 -9.41
C SER A 307 -24.70 -22.45 -10.21
N CYS A 308 -24.26 -23.51 -9.52
CA CYS A 308 -24.08 -24.80 -10.15
C CYS A 308 -25.44 -25.39 -10.56
N ASP A 309 -25.61 -25.78 -11.82
CA ASP A 309 -26.86 -26.38 -12.33
C ASP A 309 -27.16 -27.77 -11.72
N GLU A 310 -26.18 -28.42 -11.10
CA GLU A 310 -26.31 -29.75 -10.48
C GLU A 310 -26.64 -29.67 -8.97
N CYS A 311 -25.77 -29.02 -8.17
CA CYS A 311 -25.94 -28.94 -6.72
C CYS A 311 -26.66 -27.66 -6.24
N ASN A 312 -26.88 -26.67 -7.12
CA ASN A 312 -27.42 -25.34 -6.81
C ASN A 312 -26.57 -24.51 -5.80
N GLU A 313 -25.30 -24.88 -5.58
CA GLU A 313 -24.39 -24.10 -4.75
C GLU A 313 -23.90 -22.84 -5.49
N GLY A 314 -23.61 -21.78 -4.73
CA GLY A 314 -23.11 -20.51 -5.26
C GLY A 314 -21.67 -20.63 -5.74
N LEU A 315 -21.39 -20.05 -6.91
CA LEU A 315 -20.08 -20.06 -7.54
C LEU A 315 -19.68 -18.65 -7.95
N CYS A 316 -18.40 -18.31 -7.83
CA CYS A 316 -17.88 -17.16 -8.55
C CYS A 316 -17.75 -17.50 -10.04
N ILE A 317 -17.88 -16.50 -10.92
CA ILE A 317 -17.74 -16.70 -12.37
C ILE A 317 -16.38 -17.33 -12.73
N SER A 318 -15.33 -17.06 -11.95
CA SER A 318 -14.00 -17.64 -12.17
C SER A 318 -13.88 -19.12 -11.80
N CYS A 319 -14.74 -19.62 -10.88
CA CYS A 319 -14.80 -21.03 -10.50
C CYS A 319 -15.86 -21.81 -11.27
N ALA A 320 -16.70 -21.12 -12.04
CA ALA A 320 -17.72 -21.73 -12.88
C ALA A 320 -17.06 -22.47 -14.06
N ASN A 321 -17.30 -23.79 -14.14
CA ASN A 321 -16.86 -24.63 -15.25
C ASN A 321 -18.05 -24.94 -16.16
N THR A 322 -17.85 -24.88 -17.48
CA THR A 322 -18.91 -25.16 -18.45
C THR A 322 -18.78 -26.58 -18.96
N CYS A 323 -19.83 -27.39 -18.85
CA CYS A 323 -19.83 -28.73 -19.43
C CYS A 323 -19.72 -28.64 -20.96
N ASN A 324 -18.73 -29.32 -21.54
CA ASN A 324 -18.50 -29.27 -22.99
C ASN A 324 -19.60 -29.90 -23.85
N LEU A 325 -20.54 -30.64 -23.25
CA LEU A 325 -21.62 -31.34 -23.96
C LEU A 325 -22.95 -30.63 -23.84
N CYS A 326 -23.39 -30.31 -22.62
CA CYS A 326 -24.68 -29.67 -22.37
C CYS A 326 -24.60 -28.15 -22.20
N THR A 327 -23.39 -27.58 -22.10
CA THR A 327 -23.13 -26.13 -21.89
C THR A 327 -23.63 -25.55 -20.56
N ASN A 328 -24.10 -26.40 -19.65
CA ASN A 328 -24.50 -26.02 -18.29
C ASN A 328 -23.27 -25.67 -17.42
N ILE A 329 -23.51 -24.90 -16.36
CA ILE A 329 -22.49 -24.39 -15.44
C ILE A 329 -22.40 -25.30 -14.21
N HIS A 330 -21.17 -25.70 -13.87
CA HIS A 330 -20.90 -26.61 -12.76
C HIS A 330 -19.73 -26.15 -11.90
N CYS A 331 -19.78 -26.50 -10.61
CA CYS A 331 -18.66 -26.34 -9.70
C CYS A 331 -17.57 -27.38 -9.97
N GLY A 332 -16.37 -27.18 -9.42
CA GLY A 332 -15.25 -28.11 -9.58
C GLY A 332 -15.53 -29.52 -9.06
N SER A 333 -16.47 -29.67 -8.11
CA SER A 333 -16.87 -30.98 -7.58
C SER A 333 -17.90 -31.72 -8.45
N CYS A 334 -18.66 -30.99 -9.27
CA CYS A 334 -19.66 -31.53 -10.21
C CYS A 334 -19.13 -31.70 -11.65
N ILE A 335 -17.93 -31.22 -11.94
CA ILE A 335 -17.22 -31.46 -13.19
C ILE A 335 -16.36 -32.74 -13.09
N ARG A 336 -16.21 -33.44 -14.21
CA ARG A 336 -15.40 -34.65 -14.37
C ARG A 336 -14.60 -34.53 -15.67
N THR A 337 -13.38 -35.04 -15.67
CA THR A 337 -12.58 -35.17 -16.88
C THR A 337 -12.80 -36.55 -17.48
N CYS A 338 -13.08 -36.62 -18.78
CA CYS A 338 -13.15 -37.91 -19.46
C CYS A 338 -11.75 -38.50 -19.65
N GLU A 339 -11.52 -39.71 -19.17
CA GLU A 339 -10.19 -40.37 -19.19
C GLU A 339 -9.82 -40.93 -20.58
N ILE A 340 -10.72 -40.80 -21.56
CA ILE A 340 -10.58 -41.40 -22.89
C ILE A 340 -10.39 -40.34 -23.97
N CYS A 341 -10.94 -39.14 -23.78
CA CYS A 341 -10.69 -38.06 -24.73
C CYS A 341 -9.27 -37.52 -24.54
N ASP A 342 -8.52 -37.40 -25.63
CA ASP A 342 -7.17 -36.80 -25.63
C ASP A 342 -7.18 -35.28 -25.36
N GLU A 343 -8.36 -34.66 -25.19
CA GLU A 343 -8.54 -33.20 -25.16
C GLU A 343 -8.88 -32.63 -23.77
N ASP A 344 -8.64 -33.37 -22.68
CA ASP A 344 -8.95 -32.95 -21.29
C ASP A 344 -10.35 -32.33 -21.17
N ARG A 345 -11.33 -32.90 -21.89
CA ARG A 345 -12.68 -32.34 -21.92
C ARG A 345 -13.36 -32.54 -20.57
N GLU A 346 -13.81 -31.44 -20.02
CA GLU A 346 -14.60 -31.36 -18.80
C GLU A 346 -16.10 -31.55 -19.10
N HIS A 347 -16.73 -32.40 -18.29
CA HIS A 347 -18.12 -32.82 -18.45
C HIS A 347 -18.81 -32.88 -17.09
N CYS A 348 -20.12 -32.63 -17.05
CA CYS A 348 -20.88 -32.80 -15.83
C CYS A 348 -21.13 -34.29 -15.53
N ILE A 349 -21.58 -34.57 -14.30
CA ILE A 349 -21.90 -35.92 -13.85
C ILE A 349 -22.96 -36.58 -14.73
N GLU A 350 -24.02 -35.86 -15.13
CA GLU A 350 -25.08 -36.39 -15.98
C GLU A 350 -24.61 -36.76 -17.40
N CYS A 351 -23.62 -36.04 -17.93
CA CYS A 351 -23.01 -36.33 -19.22
C CYS A 351 -21.81 -37.29 -19.13
N SER A 352 -21.67 -37.96 -17.98
CA SER A 352 -20.60 -38.91 -17.70
C SER A 352 -21.15 -40.29 -17.37
N ASN A 353 -20.48 -41.31 -17.89
CA ASN A 353 -20.73 -42.72 -17.64
C ASN A 353 -19.45 -43.35 -17.09
N ASN A 354 -19.57 -44.52 -16.47
CA ASN A 354 -18.41 -45.30 -16.03
C ASN A 354 -18.25 -46.54 -16.91
N CYS A 355 -17.01 -46.87 -17.25
CA CYS A 355 -16.72 -48.13 -17.91
C CYS A 355 -17.08 -49.31 -16.99
N ALA A 356 -17.86 -50.27 -17.49
CA ALA A 356 -18.24 -51.47 -16.75
C ALA A 356 -17.06 -52.39 -16.36
N ASP A 357 -15.91 -52.19 -17.00
CA ASP A 357 -14.70 -52.98 -16.80
C ASP A 357 -13.70 -52.27 -15.87
N CYS A 358 -13.16 -51.12 -16.30
CA CYS A 358 -12.12 -50.40 -15.57
C CYS A 358 -12.64 -49.28 -14.65
N SER A 359 -13.95 -48.99 -14.65
CA SER A 359 -14.57 -47.87 -13.92
C SER A 359 -14.07 -46.47 -14.31
N SER A 360 -13.31 -46.34 -15.41
CA SER A 360 -12.91 -45.05 -15.96
C SER A 360 -14.12 -44.21 -16.34
N THR A 361 -14.04 -42.91 -16.10
CA THR A 361 -15.10 -41.95 -16.47
C THR A 361 -15.04 -41.67 -17.98
N ILE A 362 -16.18 -41.82 -18.64
CA ILE A 362 -16.38 -41.67 -20.09
C ILE A 362 -17.48 -40.64 -20.33
N CYS A 363 -17.26 -39.65 -21.18
CA CYS A 363 -18.33 -38.71 -21.54
C CYS A 363 -19.30 -39.27 -22.57
N ASP A 364 -20.52 -38.72 -22.64
CA ASP A 364 -21.56 -39.19 -23.57
C ASP A 364 -21.11 -39.20 -25.04
N ASP A 365 -20.32 -38.21 -25.48
CA ASP A 365 -19.75 -38.19 -26.84
C ASP A 365 -18.84 -39.40 -27.11
N CYS A 366 -18.05 -39.82 -26.12
CA CYS A 366 -17.21 -41.01 -26.24
C CYS A 366 -18.03 -42.31 -26.11
N VAL A 367 -19.21 -42.23 -25.49
CA VAL A 367 -20.18 -43.32 -25.39
C VAL A 367 -20.99 -43.49 -26.67
N ASP A 368 -21.28 -42.41 -27.39
CA ASP A 368 -22.03 -42.41 -28.64
C ASP A 368 -21.25 -43.13 -29.75
N GLY A 369 -21.41 -44.46 -29.80
CA GLY A 369 -20.69 -45.37 -30.69
C GLY A 369 -19.80 -46.37 -29.96
N ALA A 370 -19.65 -46.24 -28.63
CA ALA A 370 -18.97 -47.22 -27.81
C ALA A 370 -19.76 -48.55 -27.76
N PRO A 371 -19.06 -49.69 -27.74
CA PRO A 371 -19.71 -50.98 -27.59
C PRO A 371 -20.32 -51.11 -26.19
N LYS A 372 -21.54 -51.67 -26.12
CA LYS A 372 -22.14 -52.11 -24.86
C LYS A 372 -21.76 -53.55 -24.58
N CYS A 373 -21.57 -53.89 -23.32
CA CYS A 373 -21.44 -55.27 -22.91
C CYS A 373 -22.71 -56.03 -23.30
N SER A 374 -22.57 -57.10 -24.09
CA SER A 374 -23.71 -57.90 -24.55
C SER A 374 -24.43 -58.71 -23.46
N VAL A 375 -23.96 -58.63 -22.20
CA VAL A 375 -24.51 -59.34 -21.04
C VAL A 375 -25.18 -58.38 -20.06
N CYS A 376 -24.47 -57.35 -19.60
CA CYS A 376 -25.02 -56.37 -18.64
C CYS A 376 -25.59 -55.10 -19.30
N GLU A 377 -25.37 -54.92 -20.60
CA GLU A 377 -25.79 -53.74 -21.38
C GLU A 377 -25.12 -52.40 -20.97
N ASP A 378 -24.15 -52.45 -20.05
CA ASP A 378 -23.35 -51.29 -19.63
C ASP A 378 -22.27 -50.92 -20.68
N TYR A 379 -21.81 -49.67 -20.62
CA TYR A 379 -20.83 -49.12 -21.56
C TYR A 379 -19.40 -49.62 -21.31
N LEU A 380 -18.66 -49.82 -22.40
CA LEU A 380 -17.24 -50.17 -22.38
C LEU A 380 -16.41 -49.04 -22.98
N CYS A 381 -15.29 -48.70 -22.36
CA CYS A 381 -14.34 -47.79 -22.96
C CYS A 381 -13.62 -48.45 -24.15
N PRO A 382 -13.07 -47.68 -25.11
CA PRO A 382 -12.33 -48.24 -26.24
C PRO A 382 -11.13 -49.10 -25.82
N ASN A 383 -10.57 -48.86 -24.63
CA ASN A 383 -9.45 -49.63 -24.09
C ASN A 383 -9.87 -50.96 -23.42
N CYS A 384 -11.17 -51.15 -23.14
CA CYS A 384 -11.74 -52.36 -22.55
C CYS A 384 -12.70 -53.08 -23.52
N GLU A 385 -12.68 -52.70 -24.81
CA GLU A 385 -13.39 -53.44 -25.84
C GLU A 385 -12.68 -54.78 -26.11
N ASP A 386 -13.23 -55.87 -25.55
CA ASP A 386 -12.89 -57.22 -25.97
C ASP A 386 -14.05 -57.83 -26.78
N THR A 387 -13.85 -57.90 -28.09
CA THR A 387 -14.85 -58.39 -29.05
C THR A 387 -14.47 -59.81 -29.47
N CYS A 388 -15.38 -60.76 -29.25
CA CYS A 388 -15.20 -62.14 -29.67
C CYS A 388 -15.08 -62.22 -31.20
N GLY A 389 -13.94 -62.68 -31.73
CA GLY A 389 -13.67 -62.73 -33.17
C GLY A 389 -14.69 -63.53 -33.99
N ASP A 390 -15.42 -64.44 -33.35
CA ASP A 390 -16.29 -65.40 -34.03
C ASP A 390 -17.77 -65.05 -33.98
N CYS A 391 -18.24 -64.34 -32.94
CA CYS A 391 -19.62 -63.89 -32.84
C CYS A 391 -19.79 -62.37 -32.85
N SER A 392 -18.67 -61.63 -32.89
CA SER A 392 -18.59 -60.17 -32.91
C SER A 392 -19.31 -59.48 -31.75
N LYS A 393 -19.55 -60.20 -30.64
CA LYS A 393 -20.12 -59.63 -29.41
C LYS A 393 -19.01 -59.16 -28.49
N THR A 394 -19.20 -57.98 -27.90
CA THR A 394 -18.32 -57.40 -26.89
C THR A 394 -18.79 -57.76 -25.47
N THR A 395 -17.87 -58.03 -24.55
CA THR A 395 -18.17 -58.32 -23.13
C THR A 395 -17.17 -57.64 -22.19
N CYS A 396 -17.63 -57.13 -21.03
CA CYS A 396 -16.74 -56.62 -19.99
C CYS A 396 -16.06 -57.76 -19.22
N SER A 397 -14.90 -57.51 -18.60
CA SER A 397 -14.19 -58.50 -17.77
C SER A 397 -15.05 -59.10 -16.65
N ASN A 398 -15.93 -58.29 -16.04
CA ASN A 398 -16.82 -58.75 -14.97
C ASN A 398 -17.89 -59.73 -15.48
N CYS A 399 -18.30 -59.61 -16.75
CA CYS A 399 -19.18 -60.55 -17.43
C CYS A 399 -18.40 -61.66 -18.16
N ILE A 400 -17.07 -61.62 -18.17
CA ILE A 400 -16.17 -62.59 -18.82
C ILE A 400 -16.01 -63.85 -17.96
N ASN A 401 -17.12 -64.46 -17.55
CA ASN A 401 -17.09 -65.77 -16.86
C ASN A 401 -17.44 -66.94 -17.80
N ARG A 402 -17.08 -66.81 -19.08
CA ARG A 402 -17.47 -67.63 -20.25
C ARG A 402 -18.71 -67.09 -20.94
N CYS A 403 -18.64 -67.02 -22.27
CA CYS A 403 -19.76 -66.70 -23.14
C CYS A 403 -20.99 -67.56 -22.77
N LEU A 404 -22.10 -66.92 -22.37
CA LEU A 404 -23.36 -67.60 -22.00
C LEU A 404 -23.95 -68.48 -23.12
N TYR A 405 -23.46 -68.35 -24.35
CA TYR A 405 -23.87 -69.16 -25.50
C TYR A 405 -22.93 -70.32 -25.83
N CYS A 406 -21.66 -70.32 -25.39
CA CYS A 406 -20.73 -71.41 -25.72
C CYS A 406 -19.85 -71.91 -24.57
N GLY A 407 -19.80 -71.26 -23.39
CA GLY A 407 -19.17 -71.82 -22.18
C GLY A 407 -17.66 -72.04 -22.25
N VAL A 408 -16.98 -71.61 -23.31
CA VAL A 408 -15.53 -71.79 -23.53
C VAL A 408 -14.87 -70.40 -23.68
N SER A 409 -13.64 -70.26 -23.19
CA SER A 409 -12.75 -69.09 -23.40
C SER A 409 -12.24 -68.94 -24.85
N SER A 410 -12.90 -69.61 -25.80
CA SER A 410 -12.67 -69.57 -27.25
C SER A 410 -13.97 -70.05 -27.90
N CYS A 411 -14.46 -69.35 -28.92
CA CYS A 411 -15.82 -69.51 -29.42
C CYS A 411 -16.11 -70.87 -30.08
N GLU A 412 -17.33 -71.39 -29.91
CA GLU A 412 -17.89 -72.52 -30.68
C GLU A 412 -18.85 -72.07 -31.81
N LYS A 413 -18.82 -70.80 -32.24
CA LYS A 413 -19.41 -70.37 -33.52
C LYS A 413 -18.40 -70.26 -34.66
N CYS A 414 -17.13 -70.56 -34.39
CA CYS A 414 -16.38 -71.41 -35.31
C CYS A 414 -16.94 -72.83 -35.17
N ASP A 415 -17.58 -73.34 -36.22
CA ASP A 415 -17.97 -74.75 -36.28
C ASP A 415 -16.76 -75.66 -35.98
N ASP A 416 -17.01 -76.69 -35.17
CA ASP A 416 -16.17 -77.84 -34.80
C ASP A 416 -15.29 -77.80 -33.53
N LYS A 417 -15.86 -78.40 -32.47
CA LYS A 417 -15.26 -79.41 -31.56
C LYS A 417 -14.09 -79.02 -30.61
N HIS A 418 -14.45 -79.08 -29.32
CA HIS A 418 -13.77 -79.75 -28.19
C HIS A 418 -12.86 -78.97 -27.18
N TYR A 419 -13.32 -79.05 -25.92
CA TYR A 419 -12.69 -78.99 -24.58
C TYR A 419 -12.37 -77.63 -23.93
N CYS A 420 -13.16 -77.30 -22.89
CA CYS A 420 -12.67 -76.59 -21.71
C CYS A 420 -12.89 -77.44 -20.44
N ILE A 421 -11.79 -77.75 -19.78
CA ILE A 421 -11.71 -78.45 -18.49
C ILE A 421 -12.37 -77.59 -17.40
N LEU A 422 -13.14 -78.23 -16.53
CA LEU A 422 -13.68 -77.65 -15.30
C LEU A 422 -12.71 -77.83 -14.13
N ALA A 423 -12.79 -76.87 -13.23
CA ALA A 423 -12.60 -76.98 -11.78
C ALA A 423 -11.18 -77.15 -11.25
N GLY A 424 -10.73 -76.10 -10.56
CA GLY A 424 -9.92 -76.29 -9.37
C GLY A 424 -10.71 -77.06 -8.31
N THR A 425 -10.09 -78.11 -7.79
CA THR A 425 -10.19 -78.48 -6.38
C THR A 425 -8.76 -78.72 -5.89
N GLY A 426 -8.29 -77.86 -5.00
CA GLY A 426 -6.97 -77.93 -4.40
C GLY A 426 -6.90 -76.95 -3.24
N VAL A 427 -6.87 -77.54 -2.04
CA VAL A 427 -6.94 -76.98 -0.67
C VAL A 427 -5.94 -75.87 -0.42
#